data_AF-A0A258BYV4-F1
#
_entry.id   AF-A0A258BYV4-F1
#
_cell.length_a   1.000
_cell.length_b   1.000
_cell.length_c   1.000
_cell.angle_alpha   90.00
_cell.angle_beta   90.00
_cell.angle_gamma   90.00
#
_symmetry.space_group_name_H-M   'P 1'
#
loop_
_entity.id
_entity.type
_entity.pdbx_description
1 polymer ?
#
loop_
_entity_poly.entity_id
_entity_poly.type
_entity_poly.pdbx_seq_one_letter_code
_entity_poly.pdbx_strand_id
1 'polypeptide(L)'
;IVNKAMPDDIKDEVTKGVMQTFGPGGTFEMDDGENWENCTTVNRGVVTRHERLHYRCGIGRQIDHDTLPGIVYRGQYNDANQRGFYQRWLDMMEATDLGAMPPRPEPRLTGVAETRDLPGLFAL
;
A
#
# COMPACT_ATOMS: atom_id res chain seq x y z
N ILE A 1 0.41 6.99 -14.97
CA ILE A 1 1.45 6.09 -15.55
C ILE A 1 0.80 5.20 -16.58
N VAL A 2 1.49 4.87 -17.69
CA VAL A 2 0.98 3.98 -18.75
C VAL A 2 2.10 3.06 -19.25
N ASN A 3 1.76 1.92 -19.85
CA ASN A 3 2.77 1.05 -20.46
C ASN A 3 3.34 1.73 -21.71
N LYS A 4 4.67 1.79 -21.82
CA LYS A 4 5.38 2.42 -22.94
C LYS A 4 4.99 1.84 -24.30
N ALA A 5 4.69 0.54 -24.36
CA ALA A 5 4.34 -0.16 -25.59
C ALA A 5 2.87 0.01 -26.02
N MET A 6 2.02 0.68 -25.23
CA MET A 6 0.64 0.98 -25.66
C MET A 6 0.64 1.93 -26.87
N PRO A 7 -0.32 1.82 -27.79
CA PRO A 7 -0.61 2.86 -28.79
C PRO A 7 -0.89 4.21 -28.13
N ASP A 8 -0.51 5.30 -28.80
CA ASP A 8 -0.58 6.64 -28.19
C ASP A 8 -2.01 7.11 -27.94
N ASP A 9 -2.94 6.77 -28.82
CA ASP A 9 -4.38 7.02 -28.63
C ASP A 9 -4.93 6.34 -27.36
N ILE A 10 -4.50 5.11 -27.09
CA ILE A 10 -4.90 4.39 -25.87
C ILE A 10 -4.27 5.01 -24.62
N LYS A 11 -3.02 5.47 -24.69
CA LYS A 11 -2.38 6.20 -23.58
C LYS A 11 -3.16 7.47 -23.24
N ASP A 12 -3.62 8.19 -24.25
CA ASP A 12 -4.41 9.40 -24.09
C ASP A 12 -5.75 9.10 -23.43
N GLU A 13 -6.45 8.05 -23.85
CA GLU A 13 -7.73 7.65 -23.23
C GLU A 13 -7.57 7.19 -21.78
N VAL A 14 -6.53 6.41 -21.46
CA VAL A 14 -6.23 6.04 -20.05
C VAL A 14 -5.94 7.29 -19.23
N THR A 15 -5.19 8.24 -19.77
CA THR A 15 -4.87 9.49 -19.07
C THR A 15 -6.12 10.31 -18.78
N LYS A 16 -7.01 10.46 -19.77
CA LYS A 16 -8.32 11.14 -19.58
C LYS A 16 -9.16 10.43 -18.52
N GLY A 17 -9.25 9.10 -18.58
CA GLY A 17 -9.99 8.30 -17.61
C GLY A 17 -9.46 8.50 -16.18
N VAL A 18 -8.14 8.44 -15.99
CA VAL A 18 -7.51 8.71 -14.69
C VAL A 18 -7.82 10.12 -14.20
N MET A 19 -7.79 11.14 -15.07
CA MET A 19 -8.14 12.50 -14.67
C MET A 19 -9.61 12.65 -14.26
N GLN A 20 -10.51 11.88 -14.88
CA GLN A 20 -11.93 11.87 -14.54
C GLN A 20 -12.22 11.17 -13.21
N THR A 21 -11.40 10.21 -12.78
CA THR A 21 -11.64 9.44 -11.55
C THR A 21 -10.76 9.89 -10.39
N PHE A 22 -9.45 10.03 -10.61
CA PHE A 22 -8.42 10.30 -9.60
C PHE A 22 -7.64 11.61 -9.86
N GLY A 23 -8.17 12.49 -10.72
CA GLY A 23 -7.66 13.85 -10.88
C GLY A 23 -8.14 14.78 -9.76
N PRO A 24 -7.70 16.05 -9.74
CA PRO A 24 -8.08 17.01 -8.69
C PRO A 24 -9.59 17.29 -8.54
N GLY A 25 -10.38 17.00 -9.58
CA GLY A 25 -11.84 17.04 -9.54
C GLY A 25 -12.45 15.70 -9.97
N GLY A 26 -11.69 14.62 -9.81
CA GLY A 26 -12.08 13.28 -10.21
C GLY A 26 -13.14 12.71 -9.29
N THR A 27 -14.09 11.96 -9.85
CA THR A 27 -15.28 11.52 -9.11
C THR A 27 -14.96 10.61 -7.91
N PHE A 28 -13.85 9.86 -7.93
CA PHE A 28 -13.46 9.01 -6.81
C PHE A 28 -12.56 9.74 -5.80
N GLU A 29 -11.60 10.54 -6.28
CA GLU A 29 -10.70 11.30 -5.39
C GLU A 29 -11.46 12.30 -4.51
N MET A 30 -12.54 12.87 -5.02
CA MET A 30 -13.38 13.79 -4.25
C MET A 30 -13.98 13.13 -3.00
N ASP A 31 -14.38 11.86 -3.08
CA ASP A 31 -14.91 11.11 -1.95
C ASP A 31 -13.78 10.74 -0.96
N ASP A 32 -12.60 10.39 -1.46
CA ASP A 32 -11.43 10.06 -0.61
C ASP A 32 -10.90 11.28 0.15
N GLY A 33 -10.90 12.46 -0.48
CA GLY A 33 -10.45 13.71 0.14
C GLY A 33 -11.23 14.07 1.40
N GLU A 34 -12.56 13.89 1.38
CA GLU A 34 -13.44 14.13 2.54
C GLU A 34 -13.11 13.17 3.70
N ASN A 35 -12.87 11.89 3.39
CA ASN A 35 -12.46 10.90 4.38
C ASN A 35 -11.11 11.27 5.04
N TRP A 36 -10.12 11.69 4.26
CA TRP A 36 -8.78 12.01 4.76
C TRP A 36 -8.76 13.29 5.59
N GLU A 37 -9.47 14.32 5.14
CA GLU A 37 -9.59 15.58 5.86
C GLU A 37 -10.24 15.37 7.22
N ASN A 38 -11.33 14.61 7.28
CA ASN A 38 -12.04 14.34 8.52
C ASN A 38 -11.22 13.50 9.50
N CYS A 39 -10.57 12.42 9.03
CA CYS A 39 -9.68 11.58 9.84
C CYS A 39 -8.58 12.41 10.54
N THR A 40 -8.12 13.48 9.91
CA THR A 40 -7.05 14.35 10.44
C THR A 40 -7.62 15.45 11.32
N THR A 41 -8.64 16.16 10.84
CA THR A 41 -9.18 17.37 11.49
C THR A 41 -9.83 17.05 12.85
N VAL A 42 -10.53 15.91 12.95
CA VAL A 42 -11.19 15.49 14.19
C VAL A 42 -10.17 15.26 15.32
N ASN A 43 -8.93 14.89 15.00
CA ASN A 43 -7.85 14.68 15.98
C ASN A 43 -7.26 16.00 16.52
N ARG A 44 -7.77 17.17 16.11
CA ARG A 44 -7.50 18.43 16.83
C ARG A 44 -8.17 18.45 18.21
N GLY A 45 -9.25 17.66 18.39
CA GLY A 45 -9.94 17.51 19.67
C GLY A 45 -9.05 16.88 20.75
N VAL A 46 -9.18 17.37 21.99
CA VAL A 46 -8.37 16.87 23.12
C VAL A 46 -8.68 15.42 23.42
N VAL A 47 -9.95 15.02 23.42
CA VAL A 47 -10.35 13.63 23.74
C VAL A 47 -10.02 12.69 22.58
N THR A 48 -10.41 13.05 21.36
CA THR A 48 -10.30 12.19 20.17
C THR A 48 -8.86 11.77 19.87
N ARG A 49 -7.88 12.67 20.03
CA ARG A 49 -6.46 12.36 19.76
C ARG A 49 -5.83 11.36 20.72
N HIS A 50 -6.46 11.09 21.87
CA HIS A 50 -5.96 10.10 22.84
C HIS A 50 -6.48 8.69 22.54
N GLU A 51 -7.47 8.55 21.67
CA GLU A 51 -7.98 7.26 21.23
C GLU A 51 -7.07 6.61 20.17
N ARG A 52 -7.14 5.28 20.06
CA ARG A 52 -6.32 4.50 19.14
C ARG A 52 -7.12 4.03 17.94
N LEU A 53 -6.52 4.11 16.76
CA LEU A 53 -7.07 3.50 15.54
C LEU A 53 -6.99 1.97 15.62
N HIS A 54 -7.98 1.30 15.03
CA HIS A 54 -8.11 -0.15 15.08
C HIS A 54 -7.69 -0.82 13.77
N TYR A 55 -6.57 -1.56 13.80
CA TYR A 55 -6.00 -2.24 12.62
C TYR A 55 -5.97 -3.78 12.75
N ARG A 56 -7.09 -4.41 13.16
CA ARG A 56 -7.16 -5.87 13.36
C ARG A 56 -7.81 -6.65 12.21
N CYS A 57 -8.25 -6.00 11.13
CA CYS A 57 -8.81 -6.71 10.01
C CYS A 57 -7.78 -7.71 9.47
N GLY A 58 -8.17 -8.99 9.45
CA GLY A 58 -7.35 -10.08 8.93
C GLY A 58 -6.07 -10.42 9.71
N ILE A 59 -5.96 -10.05 10.99
CA ILE A 59 -4.74 -10.25 11.81
C ILE A 59 -4.24 -11.70 11.88
N GLY A 60 -5.13 -12.69 11.82
CA GLY A 60 -4.79 -14.12 11.84
C GLY A 60 -4.69 -14.78 10.47
N ARG A 61 -4.66 -14.00 9.38
CA ARG A 61 -4.75 -14.53 8.01
C ARG A 61 -3.40 -14.61 7.30
N GLN A 62 -2.28 -14.44 8.01
CA GLN A 62 -0.96 -14.57 7.41
C GLN A 62 -0.79 -15.99 6.85
N ILE A 63 -0.21 -16.10 5.66
CA ILE A 63 0.10 -17.36 5.01
C ILE A 63 1.52 -17.33 4.46
N ASP A 64 2.13 -18.49 4.38
CA ASP A 64 3.25 -18.70 3.46
C ASP A 64 2.66 -18.91 2.07
N HIS A 65 3.16 -18.15 1.11
CA HIS A 65 2.71 -18.23 -0.28
C HIS A 65 3.86 -18.75 -1.14
N ASP A 66 3.57 -19.79 -1.93
CA ASP A 66 4.56 -20.49 -2.75
C ASP A 66 5.19 -19.57 -3.80
N THR A 67 4.34 -18.79 -4.48
CA THR A 67 4.76 -17.85 -5.54
C THR A 67 5.03 -16.42 -5.07
N LEU A 68 4.13 -15.84 -4.25
CA LEU A 68 4.21 -14.43 -3.91
C LEU A 68 5.29 -14.18 -2.84
N PRO A 69 6.25 -13.27 -3.11
CA PRO A 69 7.28 -12.91 -2.15
C PRO A 69 6.73 -12.00 -1.04
N GLY A 70 7.55 -11.77 -0.01
CA GLY A 70 7.21 -10.88 1.10
C GLY A 70 6.29 -11.51 2.14
N ILE A 71 5.56 -10.66 2.85
CA ILE A 71 4.62 -11.05 3.91
C ILE A 71 3.22 -11.07 3.29
N VAL A 72 2.62 -12.25 3.19
CA VAL A 72 1.35 -12.44 2.50
C VAL A 72 0.25 -12.75 3.49
N TYR A 73 -0.91 -12.13 3.29
CA TYR A 73 -2.13 -12.42 4.05
C TYR A 73 -3.24 -12.85 3.08
N ARG A 74 -4.05 -13.82 3.50
CA ARG A 74 -5.20 -14.30 2.72
C ARG A 74 -6.32 -13.24 2.71
N GLY A 75 -6.83 -12.97 1.51
CA GLY A 75 -7.99 -12.11 1.25
C GLY A 75 -7.63 -10.65 1.03
N GLN A 76 -8.38 -9.98 0.15
CA GLN A 76 -8.14 -8.59 -0.24
C GLN A 76 -8.42 -7.59 0.89
N TYR A 77 -9.46 -7.83 1.69
CA TYR A 77 -9.80 -6.97 2.84
C TYR A 77 -8.95 -7.32 4.05
N ASN A 78 -7.94 -6.49 4.34
CA ASN A 78 -6.98 -6.68 5.41
C ASN A 78 -6.29 -5.38 5.80
N ASP A 79 -5.87 -5.27 7.07
CA ASP A 79 -5.04 -4.15 7.58
C ASP A 79 -3.53 -4.48 7.60
N ALA A 80 -3.11 -5.60 6.99
CA ALA A 80 -1.72 -6.07 7.04
C ALA A 80 -0.71 -5.06 6.48
N ASN A 81 -1.06 -4.40 5.37
CA ASN A 81 -0.19 -3.41 4.75
C ASN A 81 -0.04 -2.17 5.64
N GLN A 82 -1.12 -1.72 6.27
CA GLN A 82 -1.15 -0.60 7.20
C GLN A 82 -0.31 -0.93 8.44
N ARG A 83 -0.47 -2.12 9.04
CA ARG A 83 0.37 -2.58 10.15
C ARG A 83 1.85 -2.60 9.76
N GLY A 84 2.17 -3.15 8.59
CA GLY A 84 3.55 -3.19 8.09
C GLY A 84 4.15 -1.81 7.82
N PHE A 85 3.34 -0.88 7.29
CA PHE A 85 3.72 0.52 7.07
C PHE A 85 4.00 1.23 8.39
N TYR A 86 3.07 1.20 9.34
CA TYR A 86 3.22 1.88 10.63
C TYR A 86 4.32 1.27 11.49
N GLN A 87 4.55 -0.05 11.42
CA GLN A 87 5.70 -0.67 12.06
C GLN A 87 7.00 -0.09 11.50
N ARG A 88 7.13 -0.03 10.17
CA ARG A 88 8.34 0.53 9.55
C ARG A 88 8.50 2.02 9.84
N TRP A 89 7.40 2.78 9.86
CA TRP A 89 7.42 4.18 10.27
C TRP A 89 7.95 4.31 11.70
N LEU A 90 7.45 3.51 12.65
CA LEU A 90 7.93 3.52 14.04
C LEU A 90 9.41 3.16 14.13
N ASP A 91 9.84 2.10 13.44
CA ASP A 91 11.25 1.68 13.38
C ASP A 91 12.16 2.84 12.94
N MET A 92 11.72 3.66 11.96
CA MET A 92 12.47 4.81 11.47
C MET A 92 12.43 6.01 12.44
N MET A 93 11.34 6.19 13.18
CA MET A 93 11.22 7.27 14.17
C MET A 93 12.06 6.98 15.42
N GLU A 94 12.29 5.71 15.74
CA GLU A 94 13.03 5.27 16.93
C GLU A 94 14.53 5.02 16.65
N ALA A 95 14.91 4.69 15.41
CA ALA A 95 16.30 4.45 15.05
C ALA A 95 17.14 5.74 15.06
N THR A 96 18.35 5.67 15.62
CA THR A 96 19.31 6.80 15.63
C THR A 96 19.97 7.03 14.27
N ASP A 97 20.12 5.97 13.50
CA ASP A 97 20.70 5.94 12.16
C ASP A 97 20.20 4.69 11.40
N LEU A 98 20.55 4.58 10.12
CA LEU A 98 20.13 3.48 9.27
C LEU A 98 20.63 2.11 9.75
N GLY A 99 21.79 2.05 10.41
CA GLY A 99 22.38 0.81 10.93
C GLY A 99 21.67 0.31 12.19
N ALA A 100 21.05 1.21 12.95
CA ALA A 100 20.24 0.89 14.13
C ALA A 100 18.83 0.37 13.80
N MET A 101 18.40 0.42 12.52
CA MET A 101 17.08 -0.09 12.15
C MET A 101 16.97 -1.61 12.32
N PRO A 102 15.81 -2.12 12.79
CA PRO A 102 15.56 -3.55 12.85
C PRO A 102 15.75 -4.25 11.49
N PRO A 103 16.25 -5.50 11.48
CA PRO A 103 16.42 -6.27 10.26
C PRO A 103 15.06 -6.51 9.60
N ARG A 104 15.07 -6.59 8.26
CA ARG A 104 13.88 -6.86 7.46
C ARG A 104 13.94 -8.28 6.91
N PRO A 105 12.79 -8.91 6.61
CA PRO A 105 12.79 -10.18 5.91
C PRO A 105 13.61 -10.07 4.63
N GLU A 106 14.49 -11.05 4.42
CA GLU A 106 15.33 -11.10 3.23
C GLU A 106 14.46 -11.09 1.96
N PRO A 107 14.78 -10.24 0.97
CA PRO A 107 14.02 -10.19 -0.27
C PRO A 107 14.14 -11.54 -0.99
N ARG A 108 13.01 -12.24 -1.12
CA ARG A 108 12.92 -13.51 -1.85
C ARG A 108 12.95 -13.36 -3.39
N LEU A 109 13.25 -12.16 -3.89
CA LEU A 109 13.37 -11.84 -5.33
C LEU A 109 14.80 -12.06 -5.86
N THR A 110 15.54 -13.00 -5.28
CA THR A 110 16.91 -13.28 -5.74
C THR A 110 16.86 -13.94 -7.12
N GLY A 111 17.44 -13.28 -8.13
CA GLY A 111 17.56 -13.84 -9.49
C GLY A 111 16.44 -13.48 -10.47
N VAL A 112 15.50 -12.60 -10.09
CA VAL A 112 14.46 -12.05 -10.98
C VAL A 112 14.56 -10.54 -11.02
N ALA A 113 14.70 -9.99 -12.22
CA ALA A 113 14.87 -8.55 -12.43
C ALA A 113 13.53 -7.79 -12.27
N GLU A 114 12.44 -8.39 -12.73
CA GLU A 114 11.10 -7.82 -12.61
C GLU A 114 10.11 -8.82 -11.99
N THR A 115 9.09 -8.29 -11.30
CA THR A 115 8.02 -9.12 -10.72
C THR A 115 7.31 -9.98 -11.77
N ARG A 116 7.17 -9.50 -13.01
CA ARG A 116 6.56 -10.26 -14.11
C ARG A 116 7.31 -11.54 -14.46
N ASP A 117 8.59 -11.63 -14.10
CA ASP A 117 9.44 -12.77 -14.40
C ASP A 117 9.38 -13.84 -13.29
N LEU A 118 8.55 -13.63 -12.24
CA LEU A 118 8.38 -14.59 -11.15
C LEU A 118 7.78 -15.91 -11.66
N PRO A 119 8.47 -17.05 -11.46
CA PRO A 119 7.94 -18.36 -11.82
C PRO A 119 6.59 -18.63 -11.14
N GLY A 120 5.56 -18.95 -11.93
CA GLY A 120 4.23 -19.28 -11.43
C GLY A 120 3.31 -18.09 -11.16
N LEU A 121 3.73 -16.84 -11.37
CA LEU A 121 2.91 -15.64 -11.10
C LEU A 121 1.61 -15.62 -11.93
N PHE A 122 1.67 -16.01 -13.20
CA PHE A 122 0.50 -16.04 -14.10
C PHE A 122 -0.34 -17.32 -13.99
N ALA A 123 -0.03 -18.19 -13.02
CA ALA A 123 -0.81 -19.39 -12.70
C ALA A 123 -1.70 -19.21 -11.45
N LEU A 124 -1.72 -17.99 -10.87
CA LEU A 124 -2.48 -17.61 -9.67
C LEU A 124 -3.92 -17.20 -9.98
#